data_AF-A0A1U6HWW7-F1
#
_entry.id   AF-A0A1U6HWW7-F1
#
_cell.length_a   1.000
_cell.length_b   1.000
_cell.length_c   1.000
_cell.angle_alpha   90.00
_cell.angle_beta   90.00
_cell.angle_gamma   90.00
#
_symmetry.space_group_name_H-M   'P 1'
#
loop_
_entity.id
_entity.type
_entity.pdbx_description
1 polymer ?
#
loop_
_entity_poly.entity_id
_entity_poly.type
_entity_poly.pdbx_seq_one_letter_code
_entity_poly.pdbx_strand_id
1 'polypeptide(L)' 'MHSRKRHGLYRISLPELGECARVDSAAGDAYPYLERSMYETLGFWPAFDKLPEQTAADRRRHKPLWEAW' A
#
# COMPACT_ATOMS: atom_id res chain seq x y z
N MET A 1 3.22 -6.48 24.02
CA MET A 1 2.59 -6.79 22.71
C MET A 1 3.19 -5.86 21.67
N HIS A 2 4.07 -6.35 20.80
CA HIS A 2 4.54 -5.57 19.66
C HIS A 2 3.40 -5.50 18.65
N SER A 3 2.64 -4.40 18.66
CA SER A 3 1.60 -4.16 17.66
C SER A 3 2.23 -4.35 16.28
N ARG A 4 1.70 -5.27 15.47
CA ARG A 4 2.10 -5.48 14.07
C ARG A 4 1.93 -4.13 13.39
N LYS A 5 3.05 -3.44 13.22
CA LYS A 5 3.10 -2.00 12.96
C LYS A 5 2.38 -1.73 11.65
N ARG A 6 1.42 -0.79 11.68
CA ARG A 6 0.78 -0.20 10.50
C ARG A 6 1.88 0.34 9.58
N HIS A 7 2.31 -0.47 8.62
CA HIS A 7 3.49 -0.22 7.81
C HIS A 7 3.11 -0.03 6.33
N GLY A 8 3.47 1.12 5.77
CA GLY A 8 3.35 1.38 4.34
C GLY A 8 4.56 0.86 3.57
N LEU A 9 4.31 0.36 2.36
CA LEU A 9 5.34 -0.22 1.48
C LEU A 9 5.76 0.78 0.40
N TYR A 10 4.80 1.29 -0.38
CA TYR A 10 5.05 2.24 -1.46
C TYR A 10 3.77 3.05 -1.79
N ARG A 11 3.94 4.19 -2.45
CA ARG A 11 2.85 5.00 -3.03
C ARG A 11 2.56 4.60 -4.48
N ILE A 12 1.29 4.64 -4.86
CA ILE A 12 0.80 4.34 -6.19
C ILE A 12 -0.30 5.31 -6.57
N SER A 13 -0.30 5.79 -7.80
CA SER A 13 -1.40 6.57 -8.37
C SER A 13 -2.28 5.66 -9.20
N LEU A 14 -3.54 5.52 -8.82
CA LEU A 14 -4.54 4.74 -9.54
C LEU A 14 -5.49 5.69 -10.30
N PRO A 15 -5.78 5.45 -11.59
CA PRO A 15 -6.60 6.36 -12.41
C PRO A 15 -7.98 6.70 -11.81
N GLU A 16 -8.59 5.78 -11.07
CA GLU A 16 -9.95 5.92 -10.53
C GLU A 16 -9.97 6.31 -9.04
N LEU A 17 -8.87 6.09 -8.31
CA LEU A 17 -8.79 6.25 -6.85
C LEU A 17 -7.77 7.33 -6.42
N GLY A 18 -6.95 7.83 -7.34
CA GLY A 18 -5.90 8.81 -7.03
C GLY A 18 -4.72 8.20 -6.26
N GLU A 19 -4.13 9.00 -5.37
CA GLU A 19 -2.92 8.65 -4.61
C GLU A 19 -3.24 7.68 -3.45
N CYS A 20 -2.71 6.47 -3.56
CA CYS A 20 -2.87 5.39 -2.59
C CYS A 20 -1.52 4.91 -2.05
N ALA A 21 -1.53 4.36 -0.85
CA ALA A 21 -0.40 3.66 -0.24
C ALA A 21 -0.70 2.17 -0.19
N ARG A 22 0.25 1.35 -0.67
CA ARG A 22 0.23 -0.09 -0.42
C ARG A 22 0.64 -0.32 1.03
N VAL A 23 -0.15 -1.06 1.77
CA VAL A 23 0.14 -1.40 3.18
C VAL A 23 0.44 -2.88 3.37
N ASP A 24 1.24 -3.20 4.38
CA ASP A 24 1.52 -4.60 4.71
C ASP A 24 0.24 -5.32 5.11
N SER A 25 -0.01 -6.51 4.56
CA SER A 25 -1.22 -7.30 4.88
C SER A 25 -1.28 -7.76 6.33
N ALA A 26 -0.14 -7.76 7.04
CA ALA A 26 -0.09 -8.01 8.48
C ALA A 26 -0.55 -6.80 9.32
N ALA A 27 -0.76 -5.62 8.71
CA ALA A 27 -1.30 -4.44 9.39
C ALA A 27 -2.77 -4.61 9.84
N GLY A 28 -3.43 -5.70 9.42
CA GLY A 28 -4.76 -6.07 9.88
C GLY A 28 -5.90 -5.40 9.12
N ASP A 29 -5.60 -4.55 8.14
CA ASP A 29 -6.60 -3.98 7.25
C ASP A 29 -6.94 -4.95 6.11
N ALA A 30 -8.24 -5.12 5.86
CA ALA A 30 -8.76 -5.95 4.78
C ALA A 30 -8.44 -5.41 3.37
N TYR A 31 -7.90 -4.19 3.29
CA TYR A 31 -7.60 -3.51 2.04
C TYR A 31 -6.09 -3.39 1.80
N PRO A 32 -5.58 -3.91 0.67
CA PRO A 32 -4.15 -3.83 0.36
C PRO A 32 -3.68 -2.42 -0.01
N TYR A 33 -4.59 -1.56 -0.46
CA TYR A 33 -4.33 -0.18 -0.83
C TYR A 33 -5.23 0.74 -0.01
N LEU A 34 -4.63 1.75 0.62
CA LEU A 34 -5.34 2.78 1.36
C LEU A 34 -5.15 4.13 0.67
N GLU A 35 -6.21 4.90 0.54
CA GLU A 35 -6.13 6.30 0.11
C GLU A 35 -5.23 7.10 1.07
N ARG A 36 -4.58 8.14 0.55
CA ARG A 36 -3.68 9.00 1.34
C ARG A 36 -4.30 9.47 2.66
N SER A 37 -5.51 10.03 2.62
CA SER A 37 -6.20 10.56 3.79
C SER A 37 -6.43 9.49 4.87
N MET A 38 -6.80 8.27 4.45
CA MET A 38 -7.00 7.13 5.33
C MET A 38 -5.68 6.64 5.93
N TYR A 39 -4.64 6.53 5.11
CA TYR A 39 -3.29 6.14 5.53
C TYR A 39 -2.74 7.08 6.62
N GLU A 40 -2.89 8.39 6.42
CA GLU A 40 -2.47 9.42 7.38
C GLU A 40 -3.32 9.36 8.66
N THR A 41 -4.65 9.21 8.54
CA THR A 41 -5.57 9.11 9.68
C THR A 41 -5.29 7.90 10.56
N LEU A 42 -4.96 6.76 9.95
CA LEU A 42 -4.64 5.53 10.66
C LEU A 42 -3.22 5.53 11.27
N GLY A 43 -2.41 6.56 11.01
CA GLY A 43 -1.09 6.72 11.61
C GLY A 43 -0.10 5.65 11.16
N PHE A 44 -0.13 5.29 9.88
CA PHE A 44 0.86 4.37 9.30
C PHE A 44 2.26 5.01 9.27
N TRP A 45 3.29 4.16 9.31
CA TRP A 45 4.68 4.56 9.19
C TRP A 45 5.36 3.81 8.04
N PRO A 46 6.24 4.46 7.25
CA PRO A 46 6.60 5.88 7.28
C PRO A 46 5.46 6.79 6.79
N ALA A 47 5.56 8.11 6.97
CA ALA A 47 4.55 9.05 6.45
C ALA A 47 4.36 8.90 4.93
N PHE A 48 3.17 9.20 4.43
CA PHE A 48 2.81 8.95 3.01
C PHE A 48 3.83 9.54 2.03
N ASP A 49 4.21 10.80 2.22
CA ASP A 49 5.17 11.50 1.33
C ASP A 49 6.60 10.95 1.42
N LYS A 50 6.90 10.12 2.42
CA LYS A 50 8.18 9.44 2.59
C LYS A 50 8.17 8.02 2.02
N LEU A 51 7.02 7.53 1.56
CA LEU A 51 6.95 6.24 0.88
C LEU A 51 7.63 6.33 -0.50
N PRO A 52 8.37 5.29 -0.89
CA PRO A 52 8.90 5.19 -2.25
C PRO A 52 7.75 5.07 -3.25
N GLU A 53 7.97 5.50 -4.48
CA GLU A 53 7.05 5.23 -5.58
C GLU A 53 7.05 3.75 -5.96
N GLN A 54 5.89 3.26 -6.41
CA GLN A 54 5.77 1.90 -6.93
C GLN A 54 6.79 1.66 -8.04
N THR A 55 7.64 0.66 -7.84
CA THR A 55 8.64 0.27 -8.84
C THR A 55 8.05 -0.70 -9.87
N ALA A 56 8.75 -0.87 -11.00
CA ALA A 56 8.40 -1.89 -11.99
C ALA A 56 8.44 -3.33 -11.40
N ALA A 57 9.28 -3.57 -10.39
CA ALA A 57 9.35 -4.86 -9.70
C ALA A 57 8.09 -5.11 -8.87
N ASP A 58 7.58 -4.09 -8.19
CA ASP A 58 6.33 -4.17 -7.40
C ASP A 58 5.13 -4.48 -8.30
N ARG A 59 5.07 -3.86 -9.49
CA ARG A 59 4.04 -4.14 -10.50
C ARG A 59 4.04 -5.60 -10.94
N ARG A 60 5.22 -6.20 -11.13
CA ARG A 60 5.35 -7.61 -11.52
C ARG A 60 4.90 -8.56 -10.42
N ARG A 61 5.18 -8.23 -9.15
CA ARG A 61 4.78 -9.04 -8.00
C ARG A 61 3.27 -9.03 -7.77
N HIS A 62 2.59 -7.97 -8.19
CA HIS A 62 1.15 -7.79 -8.04
C HIS A 62 0.34 -8.10 -9.32
N LYS A 63 0.96 -8.71 -10.33
CA LYS A 63 0.23 -9.21 -11.49
C LYS A 63 -0.82 -10.22 -11.01
N PRO A 64 -2.09 -10.05 -11.36
CA PRO A 64 -3.10 -11.03 -11.00
C PRO A 64 -2.75 -12.41 -11.57
N LEU A 65 -2.90 -13.46 -10.75
CA LEU A 65 -2.58 -14.83 -11.14
C LEU A 65 -3.49 -15.39 -12.26
N TRP A 66 -4.56 -14.69 -12.65
CA TRP A 66 -5.48 -15.13 -13.70
C TRP A 66 -4.99 -14.86 -15.13
N GLU A 67 -3.89 -14.12 -15.33
CA GLU A 67 -3.23 -14.00 -16.65
C GLU A 67 -2.28 -15.18 -16.97
N ALA A 68 -2.16 -16.17 -16.07
CA ALA A 68 -1.28 -17.32 -16.22
C ALA A 68 -1.98 -18.59 -16.76
N TRP A 69 -3.19 -18.46 -17.32
CA TRP A 69 -3.97 -19.55 -17.90
C TRP A 69 -4.18 -19.35 -19.39
#